data_AF-A0A9X8YMK3-F1
#
_entry.id   AF-A0A9X8YMK3-F1
#
_cell.length_a   1.000
_cell.length_b   1.000
_cell.length_c   1.000
_cell.angle_alpha   90.00
_cell.angle_beta   90.00
_cell.angle_gamma   90.00
#
_symmetry.space_group_name_H-M   'P 1'
#
loop_
_entity.id
_entity.type
_entity.pdbx_description
1 polymer ?
#
loop_
_entity_poly.entity_id
_entity_poly.type
_entity_poly.pdbx_seq_one_letter_code
_entity_poly.pdbx_strand_id
1 'polypeptide(L)'
;FTWAEQDQGRPSEVTFELTEQGNAVLLTVTHRRLANRDEMLSVAGGWHTHLDILLDRLHDRAPQPFWSTHARLEEEYRARL
;
A
#
# COMPACT_ATOMS: atom_id res chain seq x y z
N PHE A 1 6.88 9.34 -5.36
CA PHE A 1 5.61 10.10 -5.30
C PHE A 1 5.48 10.66 -3.89
N THR A 2 5.19 11.95 -3.72
CA THR A 2 5.03 12.57 -2.40
C THR A 2 3.54 12.69 -2.06
N TRP A 3 3.17 12.22 -0.87
CA TRP A 3 1.82 12.37 -0.34
C TRP A 3 1.81 13.56 0.62
N ALA A 4 1.08 14.61 0.25
CA ALA A 4 0.89 15.78 1.12
C ALA A 4 -0.37 15.56 1.96
N GLU A 5 -0.20 15.15 3.21
CA GLU A 5 -1.27 15.32 4.20
C GLU A 5 -1.36 16.81 4.53
N GLN A 6 -2.54 17.39 4.37
CA GLN A 6 -2.78 18.77 4.80
C GLN A 6 -2.50 18.83 6.31
N ASP A 7 -1.61 19.74 6.71
CA ASP A 7 -1.32 20.15 8.09
C ASP A 7 -0.14 19.51 8.84
N GLN A 8 0.66 18.64 8.21
CA GLN A 8 1.91 18.16 8.82
C GLN A 8 3.12 18.74 8.08
N GLY A 9 3.96 19.52 8.76
CA GLY A 9 5.12 20.24 8.20
C GLY A 9 6.21 19.38 7.53
N ARG A 10 5.97 18.07 7.34
CA ARG A 10 6.80 17.14 6.56
C ARG A 10 5.88 16.15 5.82
N PRO A 11 5.79 16.19 4.48
CA PRO A 11 4.97 15.26 3.72
C PRO A 11 5.54 13.83 3.81
N SER A 12 4.66 12.84 3.83
CA SER A 12 5.05 11.44 3.75
C SER A 12 5.50 11.09 2.32
N GLU A 13 6.44 10.16 2.20
CA GLU A 13 7.12 9.85 0.94
C GLU A 13 6.89 8.41 0.54
N VAL A 14 6.52 8.17 -0.71
CA VAL A 14 6.31 6.84 -1.27
C VAL A 14 7.28 6.61 -2.42
N THR A 15 8.12 5.59 -2.29
CA THR A 15 9.05 5.14 -3.33
C THR A 15 8.54 3.85 -3.94
N PHE A 16 8.56 3.77 -5.27
CA PHE A 16 8.29 2.55 -6.04
C PHE A 16 9.57 2.13 -6.73
N GLU A 17 10.06 0.95 -6.42
CA GLU A 17 11.28 0.40 -7.00
C GLU A 17 10.91 -0.87 -7.77
N LEU A 18 11.28 -0.91 -9.05
CA LEU A 18 11.01 -2.04 -9.93
C LEU A 18 12.34 -2.72 -10.24
N THR A 19 12.45 -3.99 -9.91
CA THR A 19 13.61 -4.82 -10.23
C THR A 19 13.19 -5.99 -11.11
N GLU A 20 13.82 -6.13 -12.27
CA GLU A 20 13.58 -7.27 -13.15
C GLU A 20 13.96 -8.58 -12.46
N GLN A 21 13.06 -9.57 -12.51
CA GLN A 21 13.27 -10.92 -11.99
C GLN A 21 12.83 -11.94 -13.02
N GLY A 22 13.72 -12.22 -13.99
CA GLY A 22 13.46 -13.17 -15.07
C GLY A 22 12.30 -12.69 -15.96
N ASN A 23 11.19 -13.41 -15.94
CA ASN A 23 9.97 -13.05 -16.67
C ASN A 23 8.95 -12.25 -15.82
N ALA A 24 9.32 -11.86 -14.60
CA ALA A 24 8.51 -11.08 -13.68
C ALA A 24 9.24 -9.82 -13.23
N VAL A 25 8.54 -8.94 -12.53
CA VAL A 25 9.10 -7.73 -11.91
C VAL A 25 8.80 -7.75 -10.43
N LEU A 26 9.84 -7.59 -9.60
CA LEU A 26 9.67 -7.31 -8.18
C LEU A 26 9.38 -5.82 -8.01
N LEU A 27 8.16 -5.50 -7.59
CA LEU A 27 7.79 -4.16 -7.17
C LEU A 27 7.94 -4.03 -5.65
N THR A 28 8.85 -3.16 -5.23
CA THR A 28 9.01 -2.77 -3.82
C THR A 28 8.38 -1.40 -3.61
N VAL A 29 7.38 -1.32 -2.72
CA VAL A 29 6.74 -0.07 -2.31
C VAL A 29 7.20 0.28 -0.90
N THR A 30 7.83 1.45 -0.76
CA THR A 30 8.33 1.94 0.54
C THR A 30 7.66 3.26 0.88
N HIS A 31 6.82 3.28 1.91
CA HIS A 31 6.22 4.49 2.48
C HIS A 31 6.99 4.91 3.74
N ARG A 32 7.55 6.13 3.73
CA ARG A 32 8.39 6.68 4.80
C ARG A 32 7.83 8.00 5.30
N ARG A 33 8.32 8.41 6.49
CA ARG A 33 7.96 9.66 7.17
C ARG A 33 6.48 9.73 7.56
N LEU A 34 5.92 8.59 8.00
CA LEU A 34 4.61 8.52 8.61
C LEU A 34 4.68 9.11 10.02
N ALA A 35 3.69 9.91 10.40
CA ALA A 35 3.75 10.69 11.62
C ALA A 35 3.41 9.87 12.87
N ASN A 36 2.51 8.89 12.73
CA ASN A 36 2.05 8.08 13.85
C ASN A 36 1.65 6.66 13.38
N ARG A 37 1.39 5.80 14.37
CA ARG A 37 1.05 4.39 14.16
C ARG A 37 -0.33 4.19 13.53
N ASP A 38 -1.28 5.09 13.80
CA ASP A 38 -2.62 5.03 13.22
C ASP A 38 -2.58 5.36 11.71
N GLU A 39 -1.77 6.35 11.32
CA GLU A 39 -1.46 6.65 9.93
C GLU A 39 -0.78 5.45 9.27
N MET A 40 0.18 4.81 9.95
CA MET A 40 0.84 3.60 9.46
C MET A 40 -0.13 2.44 9.23
N LEU A 41 -1.08 2.21 10.14
CA LEU A 41 -2.13 1.20 9.99
C LEU A 41 -3.03 1.48 8.79
N SER A 42 -3.48 2.73 8.66
CA SER A 42 -4.34 3.18 7.56
C SER A 42 -3.64 3.00 6.19
N VAL A 43 -2.40 3.48 6.06
CA VAL A 43 -1.67 3.36 4.79
C VAL A 43 -1.28 1.93 4.47
N ALA A 44 -1.00 1.08 5.47
CA ALA A 44 -0.66 -0.33 5.24
C ALA A 44 -1.83 -1.11 4.65
N GLY A 45 -3.03 -0.97 5.22
CA GLY A 45 -4.26 -1.58 4.68
C GLY A 45 -4.59 -1.06 3.29
N GLY A 46 -4.43 0.26 3.08
CA GLY A 46 -4.58 0.92 1.78
C GLY A 46 -3.64 0.36 0.72
N TRP A 47 -2.32 0.36 0.97
CA TRP A 47 -1.32 -0.11 0.01
C TRP A 47 -1.50 -1.57 -0.35
N HIS A 48 -1.77 -2.43 0.63
CA HIS A 48 -1.97 -3.85 0.38
C HIS A 48 -3.17 -4.08 -0.54
N THR A 49 -4.30 -3.39 -0.30
CA THR A 49 -5.48 -3.48 -1.16
C THR A 49 -5.19 -3.01 -2.59
N HIS A 50 -4.43 -1.92 -2.77
CA HIS A 50 -4.05 -1.43 -4.10
C HIS A 50 -3.12 -2.40 -4.84
N LEU A 51 -2.19 -3.05 -4.12
CA LEU A 51 -1.29 -4.05 -4.68
C LEU A 51 -2.02 -5.32 -5.10
N ASP A 52 -3.02 -5.76 -4.34
CA ASP A 52 -3.89 -6.89 -4.74
C ASP A 52 -4.64 -6.58 -6.04
N ILE A 53 -5.22 -5.38 -6.14
CA ILE A 53 -5.91 -4.93 -7.35
C ILE A 53 -4.95 -4.84 -8.55
N LEU A 54 -3.73 -4.34 -8.33
CA LEU A 54 -2.70 -4.30 -9.37
C LEU A 54 -2.36 -5.71 -9.86
N LEU A 55 -2.17 -6.65 -8.94
CA LEU A 55 -1.87 -8.05 -9.26
C LEU A 55 -3.01 -8.72 -10.03
N ASP A 56 -4.26 -8.44 -9.66
CA ASP A 56 -5.43 -8.95 -10.38
C ASP A 56 -5.51 -8.39 -11.80
N ARG A 57 -5.26 -7.08 -11.98
CA ARG A 57 -5.24 -6.48 -13.33
C ARG A 57 -4.09 -6.99 -14.18
N LEU A 58 -2.90 -7.20 -13.61
CA LEU A 58 -1.75 -7.75 -14.34
C LEU A 58 -1.96 -9.20 -14.77
N HIS A 59 -2.88 -9.91 -14.13
CA HIS A 59 -3.23 -11.29 -14.45
C HIS A 59 -4.61 -11.44 -15.12
N ASP A 60 -5.19 -10.35 -15.63
CA ASP A 60 -6.51 -10.32 -16.29
C ASP A 60 -7.65 -10.91 -15.43
N ARG A 61 -7.57 -10.75 -14.11
CA ARG A 61 -8.60 -11.16 -13.15
C ARG A 61 -9.49 -9.99 -12.76
N ALA A 62 -10.74 -10.29 -12.41
CA ALA A 62 -11.64 -9.31 -11.81
C ALA A 62 -11.12 -8.90 -10.42
N PRO A 63 -10.88 -7.60 -10.17
CA PRO A 63 -10.38 -7.15 -8.87
C PRO A 63 -11.35 -7.44 -7.74
N GLN A 64 -10.81 -7.77 -6.56
CA GLN A 64 -11.61 -7.90 -5.35
C GLN A 64 -12.25 -6.55 -4.93
N PRO A 65 -13.41 -6.57 -4.24
CA PRO A 65 -14.04 -5.33 -3.78
C PRO A 65 -13.16 -4.61 -2.74
N PHE A 66 -12.85 -3.35 -3.02
CA PHE A 66 -11.88 -2.56 -2.27
C PHE A 66 -12.17 -2.50 -0.76
N TRP A 67 -13.38 -2.08 -0.37
CA TRP A 67 -13.71 -1.83 1.03
C TRP A 67 -13.75 -3.09 1.89
N SER A 68 -14.24 -4.22 1.35
CA SER A 68 -14.25 -5.49 2.09
C SER A 68 -12.83 -6.03 2.30
N THR A 69 -11.98 -5.90 1.28
CA THR A 69 -10.57 -6.32 1.38
C THR A 69 -9.79 -5.42 2.33
N HIS A 70 -9.99 -4.10 2.24
CA HIS A 70 -9.37 -3.13 3.13
C HIS A 70 -9.73 -3.37 4.59
N ALA A 71 -11.01 -3.54 4.93
CA ALA A 71 -11.45 -3.75 6.30
C ALA A 71 -10.81 -5.00 6.93
N ARG A 72 -10.75 -6.11 6.18
CA ARG A 72 -10.06 -7.33 6.62
C ARG A 72 -8.56 -7.08 6.85
N LEU A 73 -7.89 -6.42 5.92
CA LEU A 73 -6.45 -6.15 6.00
C LEU A 73 -6.12 -5.19 7.16
N GLU A 74 -6.97 -4.19 7.41
CA GLU A 74 -6.79 -3.28 8.54
C GLU A 74 -6.81 -4.03 9.88
N GLU A 75 -7.71 -5.00 10.07
CA GLU A 75 -7.73 -5.87 11.25
C GLU A 75 -6.46 -6.73 11.35
N GLU A 76 -6.01 -7.33 10.24
CA GLU A 76 -4.77 -8.11 10.21
C GLU A 76 -3.54 -7.27 10.56
N TYR A 77 -3.45 -6.05 10.05
CA TYR A 77 -2.37 -5.12 10.36
C TYR A 77 -2.46 -4.62 11.81
N ARG A 78 -3.66 -4.35 12.32
CA ARG A 78 -3.89 -3.96 13.73
C ARG A 78 -3.42 -5.05 14.71
N ALA A 79 -3.55 -6.32 14.36
CA ALA A 79 -3.08 -7.43 15.18
C ALA A 79 -1.56 -7.62 15.14
N ARG A 80 -0.89 -7.16 14.07
CA ARG A 80 0.55 -7.37 13.83
C ARG A 80 1.42 -6.19 14.22
N LEU A 81 0.93 -4.97 14.07
CA LEU A 81 1.64 -3.74 14.38
C LEU A 81 1.42 -3.40 15.83
#